data_AF-A0AAD4NMA8-F1
#
_entry.id   AF-A0AAD4NMA8-F1
#
_cell.length_a   1.000
_cell.length_b   1.000
_cell.length_c   1.000
_cell.angle_alpha   90.00
_cell.angle_beta   90.00
_cell.angle_gamma   90.00
#
_symmetry.space_group_name_H-M   'P 1'
#
loop_
_entity.id
_entity.type
_entity.pdbx_description
1 polymer ?
#
loop_
_entity_poly.entity_id
_entity_poly.type
_entity_poly.pdbx_seq_one_letter_code
_entity_poly.pdbx_strand_id
1 'polypeptide(L)'
;MDDSNGSAQQLSSLEQNAIARKERLKRVREQTNVDQNGKNNESSENNESVLFRSYRPIDSNASSTKADDKQLNVVEEVIEDQIQSTYDTTIKDTLDLDTLAPRKIDWDLRRGIQAKLDLLDRKTQQAIAQSIRNRLQSSESELNSDLLVSAVNAAQLSKNDEND
;
A
#
# COMPACT_ATOMS: atom_id res chain seq x y z
N MET A 1 62.03 7.96 -17.63
CA MET A 1 61.60 8.91 -16.60
C MET A 1 60.09 8.94 -16.67
N ASP A 2 59.39 8.01 -16.01
CA ASP A 2 58.94 8.11 -14.59
C ASP A 2 58.24 9.46 -14.35
N ASP A 3 56.96 9.56 -13.98
CA ASP A 3 56.20 8.70 -13.07
C ASP A 3 54.68 8.61 -13.36
N SER A 4 54.17 7.37 -13.31
CA SER A 4 53.01 6.90 -12.53
C SER A 4 51.76 7.80 -12.29
N ASN A 5 50.64 7.30 -12.83
CA ASN A 5 49.36 7.08 -12.12
C ASN A 5 48.66 8.33 -11.52
N GLY A 6 47.99 9.10 -12.37
CA GLY A 6 47.03 10.12 -11.96
C GLY A 6 45.71 9.48 -11.50
N SER A 7 45.57 9.35 -10.18
CA SER A 7 44.38 8.85 -9.50
C SER A 7 43.08 9.38 -10.08
N ALA A 8 42.11 8.48 -10.30
CA ALA A 8 40.71 8.84 -10.44
C ALA A 8 40.26 9.53 -9.14
N GLN A 9 40.49 10.83 -9.05
CA GLN A 9 40.12 11.65 -7.91
C GLN A 9 38.59 11.62 -7.82
N GLN A 10 38.06 11.01 -6.75
CA GLN A 10 36.68 11.21 -6.35
C GLN A 10 36.47 12.71 -6.16
N LEU A 11 35.89 13.36 -7.18
CA LEU A 11 35.52 14.77 -7.14
C LEU A 11 34.63 14.98 -5.91
N SER A 12 34.93 15.99 -5.11
CA SER A 12 34.12 16.34 -3.94
C SER A 12 32.69 16.69 -4.37
N SER A 13 31.70 16.42 -3.51
CA SER A 13 30.30 16.75 -3.76
C SER A 13 30.09 18.23 -4.16
N LEU A 14 30.92 19.14 -3.63
CA LEU A 14 30.89 20.55 -3.99
C LEU A 14 31.37 20.81 -5.43
N GLU A 15 32.39 20.10 -5.86
CA GLU A 15 33.00 20.24 -7.19
C GLU A 15 32.08 19.66 -8.28
N GLN A 16 31.46 18.51 -8.00
CA GLN A 16 30.44 17.92 -8.86
C GLN A 16 29.25 18.88 -9.08
N ASN A 17 28.77 19.53 -8.01
CA ASN A 17 27.70 20.53 -8.11
C ASN A 17 28.13 21.78 -8.90
N ALA A 18 29.38 22.22 -8.77
CA ALA A 18 29.89 23.36 -9.52
C ALA A 18 29.96 23.07 -11.03
N ILE A 19 30.40 21.86 -11.40
CA ILE A 19 30.44 21.40 -12.80
C ILE A 19 29.01 21.33 -13.38
N ALA A 20 28.07 20.70 -12.67
CA ALA A 20 26.67 20.61 -13.10
C ALA A 20 26.02 22.00 -13.30
N ARG A 21 26.28 22.95 -12.38
CA ARG A 21 25.82 24.34 -12.52
C ARG A 21 26.40 25.02 -13.76
N LYS A 22 27.70 24.84 -14.02
CA LYS A 22 28.39 25.43 -15.18
C LYS A 22 27.79 24.94 -16.50
N GLU A 23 27.52 23.64 -16.62
CA GLU A 23 26.90 23.08 -17.83
C GLU A 23 25.47 23.57 -18.03
N ARG A 24 24.68 23.65 -16.95
CA ARG A 24 23.32 24.21 -17.01
C ARG A 24 23.32 25.66 -17.49
N LEU A 25 24.21 26.48 -16.96
CA LEU A 25 24.34 27.89 -17.39
C LEU A 25 24.78 28.01 -18.85
N LYS A 26 25.63 27.09 -19.33
CA LYS A 26 26.04 27.07 -20.73
C LYS A 26 24.87 26.79 -21.69
N ARG A 27 24.02 25.80 -21.37
CA ARG A 27 22.80 25.51 -22.15
C ARG A 27 21.83 26.69 -22.19
N VAL A 28 21.60 27.34 -21.04
CA VAL A 28 20.73 28.52 -20.97
C VAL A 28 21.28 29.64 -21.87
N ARG A 29 22.59 29.88 -21.83
CA ARG A 29 23.24 30.92 -22.65
C ARG A 29 23.12 30.62 -24.15
N GLU A 30 23.27 29.37 -24.55
CA GLU A 30 23.09 28.94 -25.94
C GLU A 30 21.64 29.15 -26.41
N GLN A 31 20.64 28.76 -25.60
CA GLN A 31 19.22 28.98 -25.92
C GLN A 31 18.90 30.48 -26.08
N THR A 32 19.35 31.32 -25.14
CA THR A 32 19.07 32.76 -25.20
C THR A 32 19.68 33.47 -26.41
N ASN A 33 20.76 32.93 -26.98
CA ASN A 33 21.44 33.56 -28.12
C ASN A 33 20.73 33.23 -29.45
N VAL A 34 20.16 32.03 -29.55
CA VAL A 34 19.38 31.61 -30.74
C VAL A 34 18.11 32.44 -30.88
N ASP A 35 17.39 32.70 -29.78
CA ASP A 35 16.12 33.45 -29.81
C ASP A 35 16.29 34.94 -30.18
N GLN A 36 17.46 35.52 -29.93
CA GLN A 36 17.74 36.93 -30.23
C GLN A 36 18.11 37.18 -31.69
N ASN A 37 18.63 36.17 -32.40
CA ASN A 37 19.06 36.32 -33.79
C ASN A 37 17.95 36.01 -34.82
N GLY A 38 16.84 35.40 -34.40
CA GLY A 38 15.73 34.99 -35.27
C GLY A 38 14.60 36.01 -35.49
N LYS A 39 14.66 37.20 -34.88
CA LYS A 39 13.54 38.18 -34.89
C LYS A 39 13.69 39.38 -35.83
N ASN A 40 14.77 39.48 -36.60
CA ASN A 40 15.09 40.72 -37.33
C ASN A 40 14.81 40.71 -38.84
N ASN A 41 14.19 39.67 -39.42
CA ASN A 41 13.83 39.67 -40.84
C ASN A 41 12.49 38.97 -41.06
N GLU A 42 11.42 39.75 -41.25
CA GLU A 42 10.39 39.59 -42.29
C GLU A 42 9.12 40.38 -41.92
N SER A 43 8.99 41.56 -42.52
CA SER A 43 7.74 42.32 -42.64
C SER A 43 7.32 42.27 -44.10
N SER A 44 6.52 41.27 -44.46
CA SER A 44 5.91 41.13 -45.79
C SER A 44 4.39 41.22 -45.68
N GLU A 45 3.81 41.95 -46.63
CA GLU A 45 2.42 42.35 -46.79
C GLU A 45 1.40 41.21 -46.56
N ASN A 46 0.74 41.21 -45.40
CA ASN A 46 -0.48 40.43 -45.17
C ASN A 46 -1.68 41.39 -45.27
N ASN A 47 -2.47 41.27 -46.34
CA ASN A 47 -3.84 41.81 -46.33
C ASN A 47 -4.66 40.98 -45.33
N GLU A 48 -4.63 41.38 -44.06
CA GLU A 48 -5.44 40.77 -43.00
C GLU A 48 -6.93 40.97 -43.34
N SER A 49 -7.60 39.89 -43.72
CA SER A 49 -9.03 39.91 -44.03
C SER A 49 -9.84 40.32 -42.80
N VAL A 50 -10.67 41.35 -42.93
CA VAL A 50 -11.52 41.87 -41.84
C VAL A 50 -12.59 40.83 -41.46
N LEU A 51 -12.55 40.36 -40.21
CA LEU A 51 -13.52 39.42 -39.66
C LEU A 51 -14.72 40.14 -39.05
N PHE A 52 -15.94 39.80 -39.49
CA PHE A 52 -17.17 40.33 -38.91
C PHE A 52 -17.62 39.49 -37.71
N ARG A 53 -17.72 40.13 -36.53
CA ARG A 53 -18.08 39.46 -35.27
C ARG A 53 -19.59 39.49 -35.00
N SER A 54 -20.25 40.63 -35.27
CA SER A 54 -21.66 40.86 -34.90
C SER A 54 -22.60 41.07 -36.08
N TYR A 55 -22.07 41.22 -37.29
CA TYR A 55 -22.84 41.50 -38.51
C TYR A 55 -22.76 40.33 -39.49
N ARG A 56 -23.87 39.98 -40.13
CA ARG A 56 -23.91 39.01 -41.22
C ARG A 56 -24.02 39.76 -42.55
N PRO A 57 -22.95 39.83 -43.36
CA PRO A 57 -23.01 40.48 -44.65
C PRO A 57 -23.98 39.75 -45.58
N ILE A 58 -24.73 40.52 -46.37
CA ILE A 58 -25.74 40.02 -47.29
C ILE A 58 -25.09 39.51 -48.59
N ASP A 59 -23.92 40.04 -48.95
CA ASP A 59 -23.20 39.69 -50.18
C ASP A 59 -22.46 38.35 -50.06
N SER A 60 -22.55 37.53 -51.11
CA SER A 60 -22.04 36.16 -51.13
C SER A 60 -20.52 36.09 -50.97
N ASN A 61 -19.79 37.08 -51.51
CA ASN A 61 -18.32 37.13 -51.44
C ASN A 61 -17.78 37.56 -50.07
N ALA A 62 -18.58 38.28 -49.27
CA ALA A 62 -18.21 38.74 -47.94
C ALA A 62 -18.69 37.78 -46.82
N SER A 63 -19.53 36.79 -47.15
CA SER A 63 -20.04 35.79 -46.19
C SER A 63 -18.93 34.90 -45.61
N SER A 64 -17.84 34.70 -46.35
CA SER A 64 -16.69 33.89 -45.92
C SER A 64 -15.83 34.54 -44.84
N THR A 65 -16.02 35.83 -44.54
CA THR A 65 -15.25 36.55 -43.51
C THR A 65 -16.00 36.64 -42.16
N LYS A 66 -17.03 35.81 -41.95
CA LYS A 66 -17.69 35.70 -40.65
C LYS A 66 -16.79 34.93 -39.67
N ALA A 67 -16.65 35.43 -38.45
CA ALA A 67 -16.01 34.65 -37.38
C ALA A 67 -16.87 33.42 -37.00
N ASP A 68 -16.20 32.31 -36.70
CA ASP A 68 -16.86 31.09 -36.23
C ASP A 68 -17.58 31.35 -34.90
N ASP A 69 -18.78 30.80 -34.78
CA ASP A 69 -19.55 30.88 -33.54
C ASP A 69 -18.85 29.98 -32.50
N LYS A 70 -18.33 30.60 -31.43
CA LYS A 70 -17.60 29.87 -30.38
C LYS A 70 -18.52 28.82 -29.76
N GLN A 71 -18.11 27.55 -29.80
CA GLN A 71 -18.82 26.48 -29.12
C GLN A 71 -18.73 26.69 -27.61
N LEU A 72 -19.88 26.90 -26.96
CA LEU A 72 -19.97 27.09 -25.50
C LEU A 72 -19.96 25.75 -24.74
N ASN A 73 -20.06 24.64 -25.46
CA ASN A 73 -20.17 23.28 -24.93
C ASN A 73 -18.86 22.76 -24.31
N VAL A 74 -17.74 23.47 -24.51
CA VAL A 74 -16.43 23.13 -23.93
C VAL A 74 -16.50 23.05 -22.40
N VAL A 75 -17.35 23.87 -21.78
CA VAL A 75 -17.49 23.88 -20.31
C VAL A 75 -18.22 22.62 -19.84
N GLU A 76 -19.22 22.15 -20.59
CA GLU A 76 -19.99 20.96 -20.25
C GLU A 76 -19.13 19.69 -20.31
N GLU A 77 -18.32 19.56 -21.37
CA GLU A 77 -17.39 18.44 -21.56
C GLU A 77 -16.36 18.36 -20.42
N VAL A 78 -15.79 19.50 -20.02
CA VAL A 78 -14.85 19.57 -18.88
C VAL A 78 -15.52 19.20 -17.55
N ILE A 79 -16.79 19.59 -17.35
CA ILE A 79 -17.54 19.24 -16.14
C ILE A 79 -17.84 17.74 -16.12
N GLU A 80 -18.22 17.15 -17.25
CA GLU A 80 -18.50 15.72 -17.39
C GLU A 80 -17.25 14.88 -17.12
N ASP A 81 -16.11 15.25 -17.71
CA ASP A 81 -14.81 14.62 -17.44
C ASP A 81 -14.42 14.69 -15.96
N GLN A 82 -14.62 15.85 -15.33
CA GLN A 82 -14.32 16.04 -13.92
C GLN A 82 -15.21 15.15 -13.04
N ILE A 83 -16.52 15.11 -13.32
CA ILE A 83 -17.46 14.25 -12.60
C ILE A 83 -17.07 12.77 -12.76
N GLN A 84 -16.73 12.33 -13.98
CA GLN A 84 -16.30 10.96 -14.26
C GLN A 84 -15.04 10.58 -13.47
N SER A 85 -14.04 11.47 -13.43
CA SER A 85 -12.80 11.26 -12.65
C SER A 85 -13.03 11.14 -11.13
N THR A 86 -14.08 11.77 -10.61
CA THR A 86 -14.43 11.69 -9.18
C THR A 86 -15.04 10.34 -8.82
N TYR A 87 -15.78 9.70 -9.72
CA TYR A 87 -16.30 8.34 -9.48
C TYR A 87 -15.18 7.32 -9.36
N ASP A 88 -14.14 7.41 -10.20
CA ASP A 88 -13.00 6.48 -10.20
C ASP A 88 -12.14 6.56 -8.92
N THR A 89 -12.20 7.69 -8.20
CA THR A 89 -11.38 7.90 -6.98
C THR A 89 -12.12 7.54 -5.69
N THR A 90 -13.45 7.39 -5.73
CA THR A 90 -14.27 7.27 -4.50
C THR A 90 -14.44 5.84 -3.97
N ILE A 91 -13.90 4.83 -4.65
CA ILE A 91 -13.89 3.44 -4.17
C ILE A 91 -12.45 3.01 -3.89
N LYS A 92 -11.81 3.65 -2.91
CA LYS A 92 -10.85 2.90 -2.09
C LYS A 92 -11.67 2.23 -1.02
N ASP A 93 -11.96 0.96 -1.29
CA ASP A 93 -12.54 0.00 -0.37
C ASP A 93 -12.11 0.31 1.06
N THR A 94 -13.13 0.48 1.88
CA THR A 94 -13.08 0.51 3.34
C THR A 94 -11.96 -0.41 3.82
N LEU A 95 -10.84 0.18 4.26
CA LEU A 95 -9.84 -0.56 5.02
C LEU A 95 -10.56 -1.12 6.24
N ASP A 96 -10.72 -2.44 6.24
CA ASP A 96 -11.44 -3.17 7.27
C ASP A 96 -10.65 -3.03 8.59
N LEU A 97 -11.19 -2.20 9.50
CA LEU A 97 -10.53 -1.82 10.76
C LEU A 97 -10.25 -3.04 11.65
N ASP A 98 -10.95 -4.15 11.41
CA ASP A 98 -10.79 -5.43 12.08
C ASP A 98 -9.50 -6.17 11.67
N THR A 99 -8.97 -5.90 10.48
CA THR A 99 -7.67 -6.42 10.03
C THR A 99 -6.47 -5.55 10.44
N LEU A 100 -6.69 -4.25 10.68
CA LEU A 100 -5.63 -3.29 11.01
C LEU A 100 -5.35 -3.20 12.52
N ALA A 101 -6.32 -3.58 13.37
CA ALA A 101 -6.12 -3.62 14.81
C ALA A 101 -5.16 -4.76 15.23
N PRO A 102 -4.20 -4.52 16.14
CA PRO A 102 -3.41 -5.58 16.74
C PRO A 102 -4.33 -6.60 17.44
N ARG A 103 -4.17 -7.89 17.11
CA ARG A 103 -4.97 -8.94 17.76
C ARG A 103 -4.75 -8.96 19.28
N LYS A 104 -5.87 -9.18 19.99
CA LYS A 104 -6.04 -9.36 21.45
C LYS A 104 -4.75 -9.51 22.30
N ILE A 105 -4.65 -8.66 23.33
CA ILE A 105 -3.70 -8.74 24.45
C ILE A 105 -3.77 -10.10 25.19
N ASP A 106 -4.89 -10.82 25.09
CA ASP A 106 -5.15 -12.09 25.81
C ASP A 106 -4.42 -13.33 25.26
N TRP A 107 -3.85 -13.25 24.06
CA TRP A 107 -3.04 -14.37 23.50
C TRP A 107 -1.89 -14.72 24.44
N ASP A 108 -1.27 -13.69 25.01
CA ASP A 108 -0.10 -13.84 25.86
C ASP A 108 -0.47 -14.44 27.23
N LEU A 109 -1.64 -14.08 27.74
CA LEU A 109 -2.12 -14.60 29.02
C LEU A 109 -2.45 -16.09 28.93
N ARG A 110 -3.18 -16.51 27.90
CA ARG A 110 -3.53 -17.93 27.72
C ARG A 110 -2.27 -18.76 27.54
N ARG A 111 -1.31 -18.31 26.73
CA ARG A 111 -0.05 -19.02 26.48
C ARG A 111 0.84 -19.08 27.73
N GLY A 112 0.95 -17.99 28.49
CA GLY A 112 1.74 -17.92 29.71
C GLY A 112 1.16 -18.76 30.87
N ILE A 113 -0.16 -18.92 30.92
CA ILE A 113 -0.84 -19.73 31.94
C ILE A 113 -0.92 -21.20 31.54
N GLN A 114 -0.96 -21.54 30.25
CA GLN A 114 -1.14 -22.92 29.78
C GLN A 114 -0.10 -23.88 30.36
N ALA A 115 1.19 -23.53 30.35
CA ALA A 115 2.23 -24.40 30.91
C ALA A 115 2.07 -24.65 32.42
N LYS A 116 1.52 -23.69 33.17
CA LYS A 116 1.22 -23.85 34.60
C LYS A 116 -0.01 -24.74 34.81
N LEU A 117 -1.04 -24.59 33.96
CA LEU A 117 -2.22 -25.45 33.97
C LEU A 117 -1.84 -26.90 33.64
N ASP A 118 -1.00 -27.14 32.64
CA ASP A 118 -0.57 -28.50 32.27
C ASP A 118 0.21 -29.16 33.41
N LEU A 119 1.10 -28.42 34.09
CA LEU A 119 1.81 -28.91 35.27
C LEU A 119 0.86 -29.19 36.45
N LEU A 120 -0.12 -28.30 36.66
CA LEU A 120 -1.10 -28.44 37.73
C LEU A 120 -2.03 -29.62 37.47
N ASP A 121 -2.47 -29.83 36.23
CA ASP A 121 -3.30 -30.95 35.81
C ASP A 121 -2.57 -32.28 36.03
N ARG A 122 -1.29 -32.39 35.63
CA ARG A 122 -0.47 -33.57 35.94
C ARG A 122 -0.39 -33.86 37.44
N LYS A 123 -0.15 -32.83 38.27
CA LYS A 123 -0.13 -32.99 39.73
C LYS A 123 -1.49 -33.35 40.30
N THR A 124 -2.57 -32.81 39.75
CA THR A 124 -3.94 -33.06 40.18
C THR A 124 -4.34 -34.49 39.84
N GLN A 125 -4.03 -34.98 38.64
CA GLN A 125 -4.22 -36.38 38.25
C GLN A 125 -3.42 -37.33 39.15
N GLN A 126 -2.17 -36.98 39.48
CA GLN A 126 -1.36 -37.78 40.41
C GLN A 126 -1.97 -37.79 41.83
N ALA A 127 -2.44 -36.64 42.32
CA ALA A 127 -3.11 -36.54 43.62
C ALA A 127 -4.44 -37.30 43.64
N ILE A 128 -5.22 -37.26 42.55
CA ILE A 128 -6.44 -38.06 42.37
C ILE A 128 -6.08 -39.55 42.41
N ALA A 129 -5.08 -39.99 41.65
CA ALA A 129 -4.64 -41.38 41.64
C ALA A 129 -4.16 -41.85 43.02
N GLN A 130 -3.39 -41.03 43.74
CA GLN A 130 -2.98 -41.33 45.11
C GLN A 130 -4.16 -41.34 46.09
N SER A 131 -5.10 -40.41 45.97
CA SER A 131 -6.32 -40.37 46.80
C SER A 131 -7.17 -41.62 46.59
N ILE A 132 -7.36 -42.03 45.32
CA ILE A 132 -8.03 -43.28 44.97
C ILE A 132 -7.25 -44.47 45.56
N ARG A 133 -5.92 -44.52 45.39
CA ARG A 133 -5.10 -45.61 45.95
C ARG A 133 -5.21 -45.71 47.47
N ASN A 134 -5.14 -44.60 48.19
CA ASN A 134 -5.25 -44.59 49.66
C ASN A 134 -6.66 -44.99 50.12
N ARG A 135 -7.70 -44.51 49.43
CA ARG A 135 -9.08 -44.93 49.67
C ARG A 135 -9.26 -46.41 49.41
N LEU A 136 -8.70 -46.91 48.32
CA LEU A 136 -8.73 -48.31 47.97
C LEU A 136 -7.96 -49.16 48.96
N GLN A 137 -6.77 -48.79 49.41
CA GLN A 137 -6.06 -49.53 50.46
C GLN A 137 -6.82 -49.54 51.79
N SER A 138 -7.50 -48.44 52.10
CA SER A 138 -8.39 -48.34 53.27
C SER A 138 -9.63 -49.22 53.10
N SER A 139 -10.12 -49.41 51.87
CA SER A 139 -11.28 -50.27 51.54
C SER A 139 -10.91 -51.68 51.06
N GLU A 140 -9.65 -52.00 50.80
CA GLU A 140 -9.11 -53.32 50.42
C GLU A 140 -9.01 -54.21 51.67
N SER A 141 -9.15 -53.60 52.85
CA SER A 141 -9.66 -54.32 54.03
C SER A 141 -11.06 -54.92 53.81
N GLU A 142 -11.82 -54.48 52.78
CA GLU A 142 -13.21 -54.89 52.53
C GLU A 142 -13.49 -55.41 51.10
N LEU A 143 -12.79 -55.02 50.01
CA LEU A 143 -13.14 -55.44 48.63
C LEU A 143 -11.94 -55.64 47.66
N ASN A 144 -12.05 -56.69 46.82
CA ASN A 144 -11.04 -57.26 45.92
C ASN A 144 -10.53 -56.31 44.79
N SER A 145 -9.21 -56.17 44.68
CA SER A 145 -8.49 -55.26 43.78
C SER A 145 -8.60 -55.56 42.28
N ASP A 146 -8.93 -56.79 41.89
CA ASP A 146 -8.98 -57.22 40.47
C ASP A 146 -10.12 -56.57 39.67
N LEU A 147 -11.27 -56.30 40.30
CA LEU A 147 -12.43 -55.71 39.60
C LEU A 147 -12.17 -54.27 39.14
N LEU A 148 -11.31 -53.56 39.87
CA LEU A 148 -11.06 -52.13 39.67
C LEU A 148 -10.01 -51.88 38.58
N VAL A 149 -8.99 -52.74 38.49
CA VAL A 149 -8.00 -52.69 37.40
C VAL A 149 -8.70 -52.92 36.05
N SER A 150 -9.67 -53.83 36.00
CA SER A 150 -10.51 -54.05 34.81
C SER A 150 -11.33 -52.81 34.42
N ALA A 151 -11.90 -52.09 35.39
CA ALA A 151 -12.75 -50.92 35.13
C ALA A 151 -11.94 -49.72 34.61
N VAL A 152 -10.73 -49.50 35.13
CA VAL A 152 -9.85 -48.41 34.68
C VAL A 152 -9.37 -48.64 33.25
N ASN A 153 -9.00 -49.87 32.89
CA ASN A 153 -8.59 -50.20 31.53
C ASN A 153 -9.74 -50.04 30.52
N ALA A 154 -10.97 -50.41 30.91
CA ALA A 154 -12.15 -50.21 30.06
C ALA A 154 -12.44 -48.71 29.78
N ALA A 155 -12.27 -47.85 30.79
CA ALA A 155 -12.47 -46.40 30.63
C ALA A 155 -11.35 -45.70 29.82
N GLN A 156 -10.15 -46.29 29.75
CA GLN A 156 -9.05 -45.79 28.91
C GLN A 156 -9.32 -46.07 27.42
N LEU A 157 -9.91 -47.21 27.09
CA LEU A 157 -10.31 -47.57 25.72
C LEU A 157 -11.35 -46.59 25.15
N SER A 158 -12.42 -46.28 25.90
CA SER A 158 -13.48 -45.40 25.42
C SER A 158 -13.03 -43.95 25.17
N LYS A 159 -11.96 -43.49 25.83
CA LYS A 159 -11.42 -42.13 25.67
C LYS A 159 -10.56 -41.96 24.42
N ASN A 160 -10.03 -43.06 23.89
CA ASN A 160 -9.26 -43.05 22.65
C ASN A 160 -10.19 -43.06 21.42
N ASP A 161 -11.37 -43.67 21.53
CA ASP A 161 -12.35 -43.74 20.44
C ASP A 161 -13.08 -42.41 20.15
N GLU A 162 -13.05 -41.43 21.06
CA GLU A 162 -13.67 -40.09 20.86
C GLU A 162 -12.76 -39.05 20.19
N ASN A 163 -11.49 -39.38 19.89
CA ASN A 163 -10.52 -38.45 19.30
C ASN A 163 -10.12 -38.78 17.84
N ASP A 164 -10.84 -39.69 17.17
CA ASP A 164 -10.73 -39.98 15.73
C ASP A 164 -11.88 -39.35 14.92
#